data_AF-A0A1B9MJJ3-F1
#
_entry.id   AF-A0A1B9MJJ3-F1
#
_cell.length_a   1.000
_cell.length_b   1.000
_cell.length_c   1.000
_cell.angle_alpha   90.00
_cell.angle_beta   90.00
_cell.angle_gamma   90.00
#
_symmetry.space_group_name_H-M   'P 1'
#
loop_
_entity.id
_entity.type
_entity.pdbx_description
1 polymer ?
#
loop_
_entity_poly.entity_id
_entity_poly.type
_entity_poly.pdbx_seq_one_letter_code
_entity_poly.pdbx_strand_id
1 'polypeptide(L)'
;MSCAIVGLSRCAYYYQPKLLDDSVIISVLNAITDRHLRWGFPKFFNRIRKLGYQWNHKRVYRVYCELKLTKIVQQKSRKFSMIKVKGI
;
A
#
# COMPACT_ATOMS: atom_id res chain seq x y z
N MET A 1 2.98 40.51 -3.80
CA MET A 1 1.69 40.31 -4.49
C MET A 1 1.87 39.21 -5.52
N SER A 2 1.61 37.92 -5.20
CA SER A 2 1.93 36.82 -6.16
C SER A 2 1.09 35.53 -5.97
N CYS A 3 -0.13 35.61 -5.42
CA CYS A 3 -1.00 34.43 -5.26
C CYS A 3 -2.19 34.40 -6.24
N ALA A 4 -2.40 35.48 -7.01
CA ALA A 4 -3.56 35.64 -7.90
C ALA A 4 -3.36 34.99 -9.29
N ILE A 5 -2.11 34.73 -9.70
CA ILE A 5 -1.78 34.23 -11.05
C ILE A 5 -2.06 32.71 -11.17
N VAL A 6 -2.02 31.97 -10.05
CA VAL A 6 -2.14 30.51 -10.03
C VAL A 6 -3.44 29.98 -9.41
N GLY A 7 -4.38 30.86 -9.00
CA GLY A 7 -5.67 30.45 -8.44
C GLY A 7 -5.61 29.61 -7.14
N LEU A 8 -4.43 29.45 -6.55
CA LEU A 8 -4.17 28.63 -5.38
C LEU A 8 -4.09 29.50 -4.12
N SER A 9 -4.75 29.08 -3.06
CA SER A 9 -4.67 29.78 -1.77
C SER A 9 -3.26 29.61 -1.18
N ARG A 10 -2.76 30.65 -0.50
CA ARG A 10 -1.47 30.59 0.23
C ARG A 10 -1.40 29.38 1.17
N CYS A 11 -2.52 29.03 1.81
CA CYS A 11 -2.61 27.90 2.73
C CYS A 11 -2.40 26.54 2.03
N ALA A 12 -2.86 26.39 0.79
CA ALA A 12 -2.62 25.20 0.00
C ALA A 12 -1.15 25.10 -0.46
N TYR A 13 -0.50 26.24 -0.75
CA TYR A 13 0.91 26.28 -1.16
C TYR A 13 1.86 25.79 -0.05
N TYR A 14 1.60 26.15 1.20
CA TYR A 14 2.43 25.74 2.35
C TYR A 14 2.07 24.35 2.92
N TYR A 15 1.03 23.71 2.39
CA TYR A 15 0.61 22.42 2.91
C TYR A 15 1.55 21.31 2.40
N GLN A 16 2.44 20.84 3.28
CA GLN A 16 3.16 19.59 3.06
C GLN A 16 2.42 18.43 3.72
N PRO A 17 1.88 17.47 2.94
CA PRO A 17 1.33 16.26 3.53
C PRO A 17 2.47 15.50 4.23
N LYS A 18 2.42 15.41 5.56
CA LYS A 18 3.31 14.54 6.32
C LYS A 18 3.03 13.10 5.90
N LEU A 19 3.93 12.55 5.09
CA LEU A 19 3.97 11.12 4.77
C LEU A 19 4.32 10.39 6.07
N LEU A 20 3.30 9.96 6.81
CA LEU A 20 3.50 9.06 7.93
C LEU A 20 4.04 7.75 7.36
N ASP A 21 5.04 7.17 8.03
CA ASP A 21 5.72 5.96 7.58
C ASP A 21 4.74 4.80 7.36
N ASP A 22 4.35 4.58 6.11
CA ASP A 22 3.55 3.43 5.66
C ASP A 22 4.42 2.16 5.55
N SER A 23 5.74 2.31 5.61
CA SER A 23 6.74 1.24 5.60
C SER A 23 6.50 0.19 6.69
N VAL A 24 6.13 0.63 7.90
CA VAL A 24 5.82 -0.26 9.03
C VAL A 24 4.56 -1.08 8.76
N ILE A 25 3.53 -0.44 8.17
CA ILE A 25 2.29 -1.12 7.80
C ILE A 25 2.58 -2.16 6.72
N ILE A 26 3.43 -1.83 5.75
CA ILE A 26 3.85 -2.74 4.66
C ILE A 26 4.60 -3.95 5.22
N SER A 27 5.54 -3.78 6.15
CA SER A 27 6.32 -4.90 6.70
C SER A 27 5.44 -5.86 7.51
N VAL A 28 4.57 -5.33 8.38
CA VAL A 28 3.63 -6.11 9.18
C VAL A 28 2.62 -6.83 8.28
N LEU A 29 2.13 -6.14 7.25
CA LEU A 29 1.21 -6.72 6.28
C LEU A 29 1.87 -7.86 5.47
N ASN A 30 3.11 -7.70 5.04
CA ASN A 30 3.85 -8.78 4.38
C ASN A 30 4.06 -9.99 5.30
N ALA A 31 4.47 -9.77 6.56
CA ALA A 31 4.68 -10.86 7.53
C ALA A 31 3.40 -11.64 7.89
N ILE A 32 2.23 -11.01 7.83
CA ILE A 32 0.94 -11.68 8.08
C ILE A 32 0.40 -12.33 6.81
N THR A 33 0.51 -11.66 5.66
CA THR A 33 0.05 -12.23 4.38
C THR A 33 0.84 -13.45 3.95
N ASP A 34 2.15 -13.50 4.22
CA ASP A 34 3.00 -14.65 3.92
C ASP A 34 2.56 -15.89 4.71
N ARG A 35 2.28 -15.75 6.01
CA ARG A 35 1.78 -16.83 6.87
C ARG A 35 0.33 -17.23 6.59
N HIS A 36 -0.49 -16.31 6.08
CA HIS A 36 -1.93 -16.54 5.91
C HIS A 36 -2.44 -16.01 4.56
N LEU A 37 -1.96 -16.60 3.46
CA LEU A 37 -2.36 -16.23 2.09
C LEU A 37 -3.89 -16.27 1.83
N ARG A 38 -4.63 -17.11 2.57
CA ARG A 38 -6.08 -17.28 2.41
C ARG A 38 -6.92 -16.26 3.19
N TRP A 39 -6.31 -15.42 4.02
CA TRP A 39 -7.05 -14.46 4.84
C TRP A 39 -7.44 -13.22 4.02
N GLY A 40 -8.71 -12.86 4.09
CA GLY A 40 -9.21 -11.58 3.59
C GLY A 40 -8.93 -10.43 4.57
N PHE A 41 -9.13 -9.21 4.07
CA PHE A 41 -8.89 -7.96 4.80
C PHE A 41 -9.55 -7.88 6.20
N PRO A 42 -10.80 -8.34 6.42
CA PRO A 42 -11.41 -8.27 7.76
C PRO A 42 -10.65 -9.08 8.82
N LYS A 43 -10.17 -10.28 8.46
CA LYS A 43 -9.38 -11.12 9.39
C LYS A 43 -8.02 -10.51 9.69
N PHE A 44 -7.42 -9.90 8.68
CA PHE A 44 -6.16 -9.17 8.81
C PHE A 44 -6.30 -7.95 9.75
N PHE A 45 -7.31 -7.12 9.54
CA PHE A 45 -7.54 -5.93 10.37
C PHE A 45 -7.81 -6.29 11.83
N ASN A 46 -8.58 -7.36 12.06
CA ASN A 46 -8.80 -7.88 13.42
C ASN A 46 -7.49 -8.35 14.08
N ARG A 47 -6.55 -8.93 13.33
CA ARG A 47 -5.23 -9.32 13.86
C ARG A 47 -4.39 -8.10 14.23
N ILE A 48 -4.39 -7.05 13.41
CA ILE A 48 -3.73 -5.77 13.70
C ILE A 48 -4.26 -5.19 15.02
N ARG A 49 -5.58 -5.20 15.20
CA ARG A 49 -6.21 -4.73 16.45
C ARG A 49 -5.80 -5.55 17.66
N LYS A 50 -5.69 -6.88 17.53
CA LYS A 50 -5.16 -7.76 18.58
C LYS A 50 -3.68 -7.52 18.91
N LEU A 51 -2.91 -7.03 17.96
CA LEU A 51 -1.51 -6.64 18.16
C LEU A 51 -1.35 -5.24 18.80
N GLY A 52 -2.47 -4.54 19.08
CA GLY A 52 -2.46 -3.24 19.75
C GLY A 52 -2.25 -2.04 18.84
N TYR A 53 -2.17 -2.23 17.53
CA TYR A 53 -2.00 -1.10 16.60
C TYR A 53 -3.30 -0.31 16.45
N GLN A 54 -3.22 1.01 16.67
CA GLN A 54 -4.34 1.95 16.53
C GLN A 54 -4.41 2.60 15.13
N TRP A 55 -3.98 1.88 14.09
CA TRP A 55 -4.01 2.42 12.73
C TRP A 55 -5.44 2.63 12.22
N ASN A 56 -5.63 3.73 11.50
CA ASN A 56 -6.90 4.03 10.85
C ASN A 56 -7.23 2.96 9.79
N HIS A 57 -8.46 2.45 9.82
CA HIS A 57 -8.95 1.45 8.89
C HIS A 57 -8.76 1.85 7.42
N LYS A 58 -9.07 3.12 7.08
CA LYS A 58 -8.88 3.64 5.72
C LYS A 58 -7.41 3.59 5.28
N ARG A 59 -6.49 3.93 6.19
CA ARG A 59 -5.04 3.92 5.91
C ARG A 59 -4.54 2.50 5.63
N VAL A 60 -4.90 1.55 6.50
CA VAL A 60 -4.53 0.13 6.33
C VAL A 60 -5.14 -0.46 5.05
N TYR A 61 -6.38 -0.09 4.73
CA TYR A 61 -7.05 -0.55 3.51
C TYR A 61 -6.36 -0.05 2.24
N ARG A 62 -5.93 1.23 2.20
CA ARG A 62 -5.17 1.79 1.07
C ARG A 62 -3.89 1.01 0.80
N VAL A 63 -3.06 0.84 1.82
CA VAL A 63 -1.79 0.09 1.75
C VAL A 63 -2.04 -1.38 1.37
N TYR A 64 -3.10 -1.99 1.91
CA TYR A 64 -3.52 -3.35 1.54
C TYR A 64 -3.90 -3.49 0.07
N CYS A 65 -4.69 -2.54 -0.46
CA CYS A 65 -5.05 -2.50 -1.87
C CYS A 65 -3.83 -2.30 -2.77
N GLU A 66 -2.95 -1.35 -2.43
CA GLU A 66 -1.71 -1.09 -3.16
C GLU A 66 -0.84 -2.37 -3.24
N LEU A 67 -0.62 -3.05 -2.12
CA LEU A 67 0.16 -4.30 -2.10
C LEU A 67 -0.52 -5.46 -2.83
N LYS A 68 -1.85 -5.57 -2.77
CA LYS A 68 -2.59 -6.63 -3.48
C LYS A 68 -2.54 -6.40 -5.00
N LEU A 69 -2.57 -5.13 -5.45
CA LEU A 69 -2.37 -4.77 -6.85
C LEU A 69 -0.93 -5.08 -7.29
N THR A 70 0.07 -4.73 -6.48
CA THR A 70 1.48 -5.04 -6.79
C THR A 70 1.73 -6.55 -6.91
N LYS A 71 1.15 -7.38 -6.02
CA LYS A 71 1.34 -8.85 -6.07
C LYS A 71 0.72 -9.49 -7.33
N ILE A 72 -0.41 -9.00 -7.84
CA ILE A 72 -1.01 -9.46 -9.11
C ILE A 72 -0.10 -9.09 -10.30
N VAL A 73 0.46 -7.88 -10.30
CA VAL A 73 1.37 -7.41 -11.36
C VAL A 73 2.68 -8.24 -11.36
N GLN A 74 3.27 -8.49 -10.19
CA GLN A 74 4.49 -9.31 -10.07
C GLN A 74 4.27 -10.78 -10.49
N GLN A 75 3.12 -11.37 -10.18
CA GLN A 75 2.79 -12.73 -10.64
C GLN A 75 2.64 -12.82 -12.17
N LYS A 76 2.16 -11.75 -12.83
CA LYS A 76 2.15 -11.69 -14.30
C LYS A 76 3.56 -11.59 -14.87
N SER A 77 4.42 -10.74 -14.31
CA SER A 77 5.81 -10.58 -14.80
C SER A 77 6.66 -11.85 -14.67
N ARG A 78 6.46 -12.66 -13.62
CA ARG A 78 7.15 -13.96 -13.47
C ARG A 78 6.71 -15.02 -14.49
N LYS A 79 5.47 -14.96 -14.98
CA LYS A 79 5.00 -15.91 -16.01
C LYS A 79 5.57 -15.59 -17.39
N PHE A 80 5.80 -14.31 -17.70
CA PHE A 80 6.41 -13.90 -18.97
C PHE A 80 7.91 -14.27 -19.07
N SER A 81 8.65 -14.29 -17.96
CA SER A 81 10.08 -14.65 -17.97
C SER A 81 10.35 -16.15 -18.18
N MET A 82 9.38 -17.06 -17.94
CA MET A 82 9.54 -18.50 -18.19
C MET A 82 9.23 -18.95 -19.62
N ILE A 83 8.53 -18.13 -20.43
CA ILE A 83 8.15 -18.48 -21.81
C ILE A 83 9.34 -18.30 -22.79
N LYS A 84 10.37 -17.56 -22.40
CA LYS A 84 11.49 -17.16 -23.29
C LYS A 84 12.69 -18.11 -23.28
N VAL A 85 12.67 -19.21 -22.52
CA VAL A 85 13.82 -20.14 -22.37
C VAL A 85 13.55 -21.51 -23.01
N LYS A 86 12.47 -21.65 -23.78
CA LYS A 86 12.05 -22.94 -24.40
C LYS A 86 11.69 -22.75 -25.87
N GLY A 87 12.59 -22.11 -26.62
CA GLY A 87 12.43 -21.88 -28.05
C GLY A 87 13.70 -21.26 -28.60
N ILE A 88 14.40 -22.04 -29.44
CA ILE A 88 15.75 -21.88 -30.00
C ILE A 88 16.81 -22.59 -29.16
#